data_AF-A0A3P9ID12-F1
#
_entry.id   AF-A0A3P9ID12-F1
#
_cell.length_a   1.000
_cell.length_b   1.000
_cell.length_c   1.000
_cell.angle_alpha   90.00
_cell.angle_beta   90.00
_cell.angle_gamma   90.00
#
_symmetry.space_group_name_H-M   'P 1'
#
loop_
_entity.id
_entity.type
_entity.pdbx_description
1 polymer ?
#
loop_
_entity_poly.entity_id
_entity_poly.type
_entity_poly.pdbx_seq_one_letter_code
_entity_poly.pdbx_strand_id
1 'polypeptide(L)'
;LEEELPSPLKTGVVLSDERVDFLRELAFCFLRVKTDKWNRFIGAEENQKILLDFLGNIWTNRLFFSTGPGGTLHAGDTPPSWKTKILCVRKKGALQGVYKQLVCMQVLVCVLSNDLNQKYWPPVVCEDILRHLERLRRNVVTLRGQAEGRTLLPLPLFVERASARWPLDHGLVYSIETLIVQWSGQIWNVLKKDSGALLLQGDHPGPNVELQFWATQRENLLGIQSQIQSSKVQRIMEILERAKSSYYLAFKDICVKVNEAVLEAEDIDLYLRPLRRLISNLEEKSFPKVDTLLPPLFHTLCLIWTHSQYYCAPRRMVVLLQEFCNLIIEKVFAYLIPEQLFKMEIEEGMERVQICISVMRTFKELFHIYRQRIPSYYKEGQTVKSWDFSETLVFKRLDGIIERLQMIEEVFATALDFLQLEKLELGETRGGILSEMVYSMNEEFHDQWRTLRESKYNPFDYTNDNPPSVFLQLQYLADHVQRGSKQLQVYFGSTQRKGRRSCKYLKSNTKLQADSAVLGKNMPKVAGNLKWSQELRSRILQNRNNLCQMAHL
;
A
#
# COMPACT_ATOMS: atom_id res chain seq x y z
N LEU A 1 63.95 21.61 -1.76
CA LEU A 1 64.11 20.40 -2.58
C LEU A 1 62.69 19.97 -2.93
N GLU A 2 62.29 20.30 -4.15
CA GLU A 2 60.95 20.09 -4.69
C GLU A 2 60.57 18.61 -4.62
N GLU A 3 59.43 18.32 -4.00
CA GLU A 3 58.76 17.02 -4.13
C GLU A 3 58.17 16.93 -5.54
N GLU A 4 58.74 16.04 -6.36
CA GLU A 4 58.17 15.67 -7.65
C GLU A 4 56.77 15.06 -7.46
N LEU A 5 55.75 15.75 -7.98
CA LEU A 5 54.43 15.20 -8.26
C LEU A 5 54.55 13.95 -9.15
N PRO A 6 53.77 12.88 -8.90
CA PRO A 6 53.72 11.75 -9.83
C PRO A 6 53.17 12.24 -11.17
N SER A 7 53.99 12.14 -12.21
CA SER A 7 53.62 12.46 -13.58
C SER A 7 52.31 11.78 -14.01
N PRO A 8 51.43 12.44 -14.79
CA PRO A 8 50.25 11.80 -15.34
C PRO A 8 50.71 10.67 -16.25
N LEU A 9 50.23 9.45 -15.97
CA LEU A 9 50.44 8.28 -16.81
C LEU A 9 50.07 8.65 -18.25
N LYS A 10 51.08 8.79 -19.11
CA LYS A 10 50.92 9.20 -20.50
C LYS A 10 49.95 8.24 -21.19
N THR A 11 48.80 8.78 -21.61
CA THR A 11 47.69 8.14 -22.33
C THR A 11 48.15 7.28 -23.52
N GLY A 12 49.37 7.51 -24.03
CA GLY A 12 49.99 6.74 -25.12
C GLY A 12 50.54 5.36 -24.75
N VAL A 13 50.83 5.05 -23.47
CA VAL A 13 51.44 3.75 -23.08
C VAL A 13 50.43 2.60 -23.17
N VAL A 14 49.15 2.87 -22.90
CA VAL A 14 48.08 1.86 -22.93
C VAL A 14 47.70 1.46 -24.35
N LEU A 15 47.81 2.39 -25.31
CA LEU A 15 47.50 2.16 -26.71
C LEU A 15 48.60 1.37 -27.46
N SER A 16 49.77 1.16 -26.83
CA SER A 16 50.89 0.41 -27.40
C SER A 16 51.07 -0.98 -26.79
N ASP A 17 50.25 -1.39 -25.82
CA ASP A 17 50.33 -2.71 -25.19
C ASP A 17 49.49 -3.74 -25.96
N GLU A 18 50.16 -4.72 -26.59
CA GLU A 18 49.52 -5.80 -27.36
C GLU A 18 48.48 -6.60 -26.56
N ARG A 19 48.60 -6.64 -25.23
CA ARG A 19 47.65 -7.34 -24.35
C ARG A 19 46.34 -6.54 -24.22
N VAL A 20 46.40 -5.21 -24.31
CA VAL A 20 45.21 -4.36 -24.36
C VAL A 20 44.47 -4.53 -25.69
N ASP A 21 45.21 -4.71 -26.78
CA ASP A 21 44.64 -5.08 -28.08
C ASP A 21 43.95 -6.46 -28.05
N PHE A 22 44.54 -7.45 -27.36
CA PHE A 22 43.87 -8.73 -27.15
C PHE A 22 42.56 -8.59 -26.36
N LEU A 23 42.54 -7.76 -25.31
CA LEU A 23 41.31 -7.47 -24.56
C LEU A 23 40.26 -6.75 -25.42
N ARG A 24 40.69 -5.85 -26.33
CA ARG A 24 39.83 -5.19 -27.31
C ARG A 24 39.14 -6.20 -28.21
N GLU A 25 39.89 -7.13 -28.80
CA GLU A 25 39.33 -8.15 -29.70
C GLU A 25 38.33 -9.07 -28.97
N LEU A 26 38.59 -9.43 -27.72
CA LEU A 26 37.64 -10.18 -26.90
C LEU A 26 36.35 -9.38 -26.63
N ALA A 27 36.47 -8.07 -26.34
CA ALA A 27 35.30 -7.21 -26.17
C ALA A 27 34.49 -7.06 -27.46
N PHE A 28 35.14 -6.97 -28.62
CA PHE A 28 34.46 -6.93 -29.92
C PHE A 28 33.74 -8.24 -30.23
N CYS A 29 34.41 -9.38 -30.05
CA CYS A 29 33.85 -10.69 -30.36
C CYS A 29 32.67 -11.07 -29.43
N PHE A 30 32.85 -10.92 -28.12
CA PHE A 30 31.91 -11.45 -27.12
C PHE A 30 30.88 -10.44 -26.65
N LEU A 31 31.25 -9.16 -26.52
CA LEU A 31 30.34 -8.10 -26.09
C LEU A 31 29.76 -7.29 -27.26
N ARG A 32 30.19 -7.55 -28.50
CA ARG A 32 29.76 -6.82 -29.72
C ARG A 32 29.93 -5.30 -29.58
N VAL A 33 30.97 -4.89 -28.87
CA VAL A 33 31.31 -3.48 -28.68
C VAL A 33 31.80 -2.91 -30.03
N LYS A 34 31.34 -1.72 -30.40
CA LYS A 34 31.82 -1.01 -31.60
C LYS A 34 33.11 -0.24 -31.28
N THR A 35 33.94 -0.04 -32.29
CA THR A 35 35.23 0.67 -32.19
C THR A 35 35.12 2.01 -31.48
N ASP A 36 34.13 2.84 -31.82
CA ASP A 36 33.93 4.16 -31.21
C ASP A 36 33.71 4.11 -29.70
N LYS A 37 33.05 3.05 -29.21
CA LYS A 37 32.75 2.88 -27.79
C LYS A 37 33.94 2.36 -27.01
N TRP A 38 34.77 1.51 -27.63
CA TRP A 38 36.06 1.12 -27.06
C TRP A 38 37.00 2.31 -26.98
N ASN A 39 37.05 3.14 -28.01
CA ASN A 39 37.89 4.34 -28.03
C ASN A 39 37.48 5.36 -26.96
N ARG A 40 36.17 5.52 -26.71
CA ARG A 40 35.67 6.33 -25.59
C ARG A 40 36.00 5.71 -24.22
N PHE A 41 35.91 4.39 -24.11
CA PHE A 41 36.22 3.67 -22.88
C PHE A 41 37.71 3.77 -22.51
N ILE A 42 38.60 3.50 -23.47
CA ILE A 42 40.05 3.60 -23.28
C ILE A 42 40.51 5.05 -23.16
N GLY A 43 39.73 6.03 -23.64
CA GLY A 43 40.04 7.44 -23.49
C GLY A 43 39.92 7.98 -22.06
N ALA A 44 39.27 7.24 -21.16
CA ALA A 44 39.19 7.61 -19.74
C ALA A 44 40.37 7.04 -18.95
N GLU A 45 41.11 7.91 -18.24
CA GLU A 45 42.31 7.54 -17.48
C GLU A 45 42.03 6.50 -16.38
N GLU A 46 40.84 6.54 -15.77
CA GLU A 46 40.41 5.55 -14.77
C GLU A 46 40.37 4.12 -15.35
N ASN A 47 39.85 3.97 -16.56
CA ASN A 47 39.76 2.67 -17.23
C ASN A 47 41.12 2.17 -17.69
N GLN A 48 41.98 3.09 -18.15
CA GLN A 48 43.38 2.79 -18.47
C GLN A 48 44.12 2.23 -17.26
N LYS A 49 43.94 2.88 -16.09
CA LYS A 49 44.52 2.43 -14.83
C LYS A 49 44.01 1.04 -14.43
N ILE A 50 42.70 0.77 -14.55
CA ILE A 50 42.13 -0.56 -14.25
C ILE A 50 42.74 -1.65 -15.14
N LEU A 51 42.94 -1.38 -16.44
CA LEU A 51 43.54 -2.34 -17.36
C LEU A 51 45.02 -2.58 -17.05
N LEU A 52 45.78 -1.53 -16.79
CA LEU A 52 47.20 -1.64 -16.44
C LEU A 52 47.39 -2.30 -15.07
N ASP A 53 46.58 -1.97 -14.07
CA ASP A 53 46.57 -2.63 -12.77
C ASP A 53 46.19 -4.10 -12.92
N PHE A 54 45.21 -4.42 -13.75
CA PHE A 54 44.93 -5.80 -14.09
C PHE A 54 46.13 -6.44 -14.75
N LEU A 55 46.75 -5.89 -15.78
CA LEU A 55 47.83 -6.54 -16.56
C LEU A 55 49.16 -6.64 -15.80
N GLY A 56 49.52 -5.62 -15.02
CA GLY A 56 50.79 -5.49 -14.31
C GLY A 56 50.80 -6.13 -12.92
N ASN A 57 49.66 -6.19 -12.23
CA ASN A 57 49.61 -6.75 -10.87
C ASN A 57 49.42 -8.28 -10.88
N ILE A 58 50.15 -8.98 -10.02
CA ILE A 58 50.16 -10.44 -9.88
C ILE A 58 48.97 -10.94 -9.05
N TRP A 59 48.41 -10.07 -8.20
CA TRP A 59 47.30 -10.39 -7.30
C TRP A 59 45.93 -10.22 -7.98
N THR A 60 45.84 -9.40 -9.02
CA THR A 60 44.62 -9.18 -9.82
C THR A 60 44.46 -10.28 -10.87
N ASN A 61 43.75 -11.34 -10.48
CA ASN A 61 43.59 -12.51 -11.34
C ASN A 61 42.37 -12.45 -12.25
N ARG A 62 41.45 -11.50 -12.05
CA ARG A 62 40.17 -11.42 -12.77
C ARG A 62 39.87 -9.98 -13.17
N LEU A 63 39.36 -9.83 -14.40
CA LEU A 63 38.85 -8.58 -14.93
C LEU A 63 37.49 -8.87 -15.57
N PHE A 64 36.49 -8.04 -15.27
CA PHE A 64 35.16 -8.14 -15.82
C PHE A 64 34.90 -6.97 -16.76
N PHE A 65 34.47 -7.26 -17.99
CA PHE A 65 33.89 -6.29 -18.91
C PHE A 65 32.38 -6.45 -18.97
N SER A 66 31.65 -5.33 -18.97
CA SER A 66 30.18 -5.32 -19.08
C SER A 66 29.70 -4.14 -19.93
N THR A 67 28.55 -4.31 -20.60
CA THR A 67 27.94 -3.26 -21.42
C THR A 67 26.71 -2.68 -20.73
N GLY A 68 26.69 -1.37 -20.50
CA GLY A 68 25.59 -0.64 -19.87
C GLY A 68 24.44 -0.25 -20.80
N PRO A 69 23.36 0.34 -20.24
CA PRO A 69 22.32 0.99 -21.02
C PRO A 69 22.95 2.02 -21.96
N GLY A 70 22.59 2.00 -23.25
CA GLY A 70 23.27 2.79 -24.28
C GLY A 70 24.56 2.15 -24.83
N GLY A 71 24.93 0.96 -24.35
CA GLY A 71 26.07 0.16 -24.79
C GLY A 71 27.43 0.72 -24.38
N THR A 72 27.50 1.51 -23.31
CA THR A 72 28.75 1.96 -22.68
C THR A 72 29.52 0.78 -22.11
N LEU A 73 30.83 0.71 -22.32
CA LEU A 73 31.66 -0.35 -21.78
C LEU A 73 32.14 0.04 -20.37
N HIS A 74 32.12 -0.92 -19.44
CA HIS A 74 32.65 -0.76 -18.09
C HIS A 74 33.59 -1.92 -17.77
N ALA A 75 34.68 -1.65 -17.05
CA ALA A 75 35.60 -2.66 -16.54
C ALA A 75 35.76 -2.57 -15.03
N GLY A 76 35.92 -3.71 -14.36
CA GLY A 76 36.12 -3.78 -12.91
C GLY A 76 36.54 -5.16 -12.42
N ASP A 77 36.86 -5.24 -11.13
CA ASP A 77 37.26 -6.45 -10.40
C ASP A 77 36.07 -7.25 -9.86
N THR A 78 34.90 -6.62 -9.77
CA THR A 78 33.65 -7.22 -9.32
C THR A 78 32.61 -7.27 -10.44
N PRO A 79 31.78 -8.34 -10.52
CA PRO A 79 30.69 -8.40 -11.49
C PRO A 79 29.61 -7.38 -11.09
N PRO A 80 29.10 -6.56 -12.03
CA PRO A 80 28.02 -5.63 -11.74
C PRO A 80 26.71 -6.38 -11.44
N SER A 81 25.92 -5.85 -10.50
CA SER A 81 24.66 -6.45 -10.02
C SER A 81 23.49 -6.41 -11.01
N TRP A 82 23.65 -5.70 -12.12
CA TRP A 82 22.62 -5.44 -13.12
C TRP A 82 23.27 -5.51 -14.51
N LYS A 83 23.12 -6.60 -15.29
CA LYS A 83 23.30 -6.63 -16.77
C LYS A 83 23.23 -8.04 -17.40
N THR A 84 22.98 -8.05 -18.72
CA THR A 84 22.65 -9.22 -19.57
C THR A 84 23.85 -9.92 -20.24
N LYS A 85 25.01 -9.28 -20.38
CA LYS A 85 26.24 -9.89 -20.93
C LYS A 85 27.50 -9.41 -20.20
N ILE A 86 28.28 -10.36 -19.69
CA ILE A 86 29.51 -10.11 -18.93
C ILE A 86 30.62 -10.96 -19.56
N LEU A 87 31.78 -10.35 -19.82
CA LEU A 87 32.99 -11.04 -20.23
C LEU A 87 33.96 -11.04 -19.05
N CYS A 88 34.29 -12.22 -18.53
CA CYS A 88 35.31 -12.39 -17.50
C CYS A 88 36.62 -12.84 -18.15
N VAL A 89 37.68 -12.07 -17.95
CA VAL A 89 39.04 -12.43 -18.34
C VAL A 89 39.82 -12.80 -17.08
N ARG A 90 40.40 -14.00 -17.07
CA ARG A 90 41.17 -14.50 -15.94
C ARG A 90 42.61 -14.77 -16.38
N LYS A 91 43.59 -14.27 -15.63
CA LYS A 91 44.99 -14.62 -15.85
C LYS A 91 45.21 -16.09 -15.46
N LYS A 92 45.90 -16.82 -16.33
CA LYS A 92 46.34 -18.18 -16.01
C LYS A 92 47.69 -18.06 -15.29
N GLY A 93 47.67 -18.17 -13.96
CA GLY A 93 48.90 -18.43 -13.20
C GLY A 93 49.50 -19.77 -13.62
N ALA A 94 50.81 -19.97 -13.38
CA ALA A 94 51.51 -21.24 -13.58
C ALA A 94 51.01 -22.30 -12.60
N LEU A 95 49.78 -22.78 -12.78
CA LEU A 95 49.19 -24.01 -12.25
C LEU A 95 47.96 -24.28 -13.13
N GLN A 96 47.95 -25.46 -13.76
CA GLN A 96 46.90 -25.94 -14.66
C GLN A 96 45.52 -25.91 -13.97
N GLY A 97 44.52 -25.33 -14.63
CA GLY A 97 43.13 -25.42 -14.20
C GLY A 97 42.25 -24.32 -14.77
N VAL A 98 41.62 -24.58 -15.91
CA VAL A 98 40.64 -23.68 -16.53
C VAL A 98 39.34 -23.74 -15.72
N TYR A 99 39.00 -22.66 -15.01
CA TYR A 99 37.67 -22.49 -14.43
C TYR A 99 36.99 -21.28 -15.06
N LYS A 100 36.15 -21.54 -16.07
CA LYS A 100 35.06 -20.66 -16.48
C LYS A 100 34.03 -20.66 -15.37
N GLN A 101 33.62 -19.49 -14.89
CA GLN A 101 32.50 -19.38 -13.96
C GLN A 101 31.24 -19.09 -14.78
N LEU A 102 30.16 -19.80 -14.44
CA LEU A 102 29.00 -20.15 -15.27
C LEU A 102 29.32 -21.01 -16.49
N VAL A 103 30.04 -22.12 -16.25
CA VAL A 103 29.72 -23.33 -17.01
C VAL A 103 28.24 -23.62 -16.76
N CYS A 104 27.42 -23.55 -17.81
CA CYS A 104 26.01 -23.96 -17.75
C CYS A 104 25.98 -25.31 -17.01
N MET A 105 25.09 -25.46 -16.01
CA MET A 105 24.94 -26.71 -15.27
C MET A 105 24.90 -27.93 -16.19
N GLN A 106 24.35 -27.77 -17.40
CA GLN A 106 24.37 -28.77 -18.46
C GLN A 106 25.78 -29.27 -18.82
N VAL A 107 26.76 -28.37 -18.97
CA VAL A 107 28.13 -28.74 -19.34
C VAL A 107 28.88 -29.36 -18.15
N LEU A 108 28.69 -28.87 -16.92
CA LEU A 108 29.26 -29.48 -15.71
C LEU A 108 28.71 -30.89 -15.48
N VAL A 109 27.39 -31.07 -15.62
CA VAL A 109 26.73 -32.38 -15.55
C VAL A 109 27.26 -33.29 -16.65
N CYS A 110 27.39 -32.83 -17.90
CA CYS A 110 27.93 -33.65 -19.00
C CYS A 110 29.39 -34.07 -18.78
N VAL A 111 30.25 -33.18 -18.27
CA VAL A 111 31.67 -33.49 -18.05
C VAL A 111 31.86 -34.43 -16.88
N LEU A 112 31.23 -34.12 -15.74
CA LEU A 112 31.44 -34.85 -14.50
C LEU A 112 30.64 -36.15 -14.42
N SER A 113 29.60 -36.31 -15.24
CA SER A 113 28.81 -37.54 -15.29
C SER A 113 29.14 -38.47 -16.46
N ASN A 114 30.20 -38.17 -17.23
CA ASN A 114 30.62 -39.03 -18.33
C ASN A 114 31.50 -40.16 -17.81
N ASP A 115 31.08 -41.40 -18.04
CA ASP A 115 31.77 -42.61 -17.59
C ASP A 115 33.22 -42.68 -18.09
N LEU A 116 33.52 -42.12 -19.28
CA LEU A 116 34.88 -42.05 -19.81
C LEU A 116 35.81 -41.17 -18.98
N ASN A 117 35.27 -40.11 -18.37
CA ASN A 117 36.02 -39.19 -17.51
C ASN A 117 36.19 -39.73 -16.09
N GLN A 118 35.36 -40.71 -15.70
CA GLN A 118 35.34 -41.33 -14.38
C GLN A 118 36.22 -42.58 -14.29
N LYS A 119 36.83 -43.03 -15.40
CA LYS A 119 37.60 -44.28 -15.49
C LYS A 119 38.68 -44.45 -14.42
N TYR A 120 39.26 -43.36 -13.92
CA TYR A 120 40.34 -43.38 -12.92
C TYR A 120 39.87 -43.00 -11.51
N TRP A 121 38.58 -42.78 -11.31
CA TRP A 121 38.04 -42.35 -10.03
C TRP A 121 37.62 -43.58 -9.21
N PRO A 122 37.86 -43.57 -7.88
CA PRO A 122 37.29 -44.59 -7.01
C PRO A 122 35.75 -44.60 -7.11
N PRO A 123 35.08 -45.76 -7.09
CA PRO A 123 33.62 -45.83 -7.23
C PRO A 123 32.85 -44.97 -6.21
N VAL A 124 33.36 -44.89 -4.98
CA VAL A 124 32.79 -44.08 -3.89
C VAL A 124 32.84 -42.58 -4.24
N VAL A 125 33.91 -42.13 -4.90
CA VAL A 125 34.08 -40.74 -5.33
C VAL A 125 33.15 -40.43 -6.51
N CYS A 126 32.99 -41.38 -7.45
CA CYS A 126 32.02 -41.24 -8.54
C CYS A 126 30.59 -41.07 -8.01
N GLU A 127 30.18 -41.94 -7.08
CA GLU A 127 28.85 -41.90 -6.49
C GLU A 127 28.61 -40.60 -5.71
N ASP A 128 29.60 -40.13 -4.95
CA ASP A 128 29.48 -38.89 -4.19
C ASP A 128 29.42 -37.64 -5.09
N ILE A 129 30.22 -37.59 -6.16
CA ILE A 129 30.17 -36.50 -7.15
C ILE A 129 28.82 -36.48 -7.87
N LEU A 130 28.29 -37.64 -8.27
CA LEU A 130 26.97 -37.75 -8.89
C LEU A 130 25.87 -37.26 -7.92
N ARG A 131 25.93 -37.65 -6.65
CA ARG A 131 24.99 -37.21 -5.60
C ARG A 131 25.04 -35.68 -5.41
N HIS A 132 26.24 -35.09 -5.38
CA HIS A 132 26.40 -33.65 -5.28
C HIS A 132 25.89 -32.90 -6.52
N LEU A 133 26.10 -33.44 -7.71
CA LEU A 133 25.57 -32.88 -8.96
C LEU A 133 24.04 -32.93 -9.01
N GLU A 134 23.43 -34.03 -8.58
CA GLU A 134 21.98 -34.16 -8.47
C GLU A 134 21.40 -33.17 -7.46
N ARG A 135 22.06 -32.98 -6.30
CA ARG A 135 21.66 -31.95 -5.33
C ARG A 135 21.74 -30.55 -5.92
N LEU A 136 22.87 -30.21 -6.54
CA LEU A 136 23.05 -28.89 -7.14
C LEU A 136 22.01 -28.64 -8.24
N ARG A 137 21.70 -29.65 -9.06
CA ARG A 137 20.71 -29.54 -10.15
C ARG A 137 19.32 -29.31 -9.61
N ARG A 138 18.91 -30.09 -8.62
CA ARG A 138 17.61 -29.89 -7.94
C ARG A 138 17.50 -28.47 -7.38
N ASN A 139 18.54 -27.98 -6.71
CA ASN A 139 18.55 -26.64 -6.15
C ASN A 139 18.46 -25.56 -7.24
N VAL A 140 19.24 -25.68 -8.32
CA VAL A 140 19.21 -24.70 -9.42
C VAL A 140 17.85 -24.69 -10.13
N VAL A 141 17.23 -25.85 -10.37
CA VAL A 141 15.89 -25.93 -10.98
C VAL A 141 14.84 -25.30 -10.05
N THR A 142 14.92 -25.59 -8.74
CA THR A 142 13.99 -25.04 -7.75
C THR A 142 14.13 -23.52 -7.64
N LEU A 143 15.38 -23.02 -7.53
CA LEU A 143 15.67 -21.58 -7.47
C LEU A 143 15.27 -20.86 -8.74
N ARG A 144 15.51 -21.47 -9.91
CA ARG A 144 15.05 -20.94 -11.20
C ARG A 144 13.53 -20.83 -11.21
N GLY A 145 12.83 -21.87 -10.79
CA GLY A 145 11.38 -21.84 -10.67
C GLY A 145 10.92 -20.70 -9.77
N GLN A 146 11.47 -20.60 -8.56
CA GLN A 146 11.13 -19.53 -7.61
C GLN A 146 11.37 -18.13 -8.20
N ALA A 147 12.49 -17.93 -8.90
CA ALA A 147 12.78 -16.66 -9.58
C ALA A 147 11.80 -16.34 -10.73
N GLU A 148 11.29 -17.36 -11.41
CA GLU A 148 10.26 -17.23 -12.45
C GLU A 148 8.82 -17.21 -11.88
N GLY A 149 8.64 -17.30 -10.56
CA GLY A 149 7.32 -17.38 -9.91
C GLY A 149 6.60 -18.72 -10.11
N ARG A 150 7.33 -19.78 -10.49
CA ARG A 150 6.80 -21.12 -10.83
C ARG A 150 7.39 -22.20 -9.94
N THR A 151 6.63 -23.26 -9.74
CA THR A 151 7.11 -24.45 -8.99
C THR A 151 7.55 -25.49 -9.99
N LEU A 152 8.86 -25.73 -10.06
CA LEU A 152 9.44 -26.72 -10.97
C LEU A 152 9.81 -27.97 -10.17
N LEU A 153 9.32 -29.12 -10.62
CA LEU A 153 9.60 -30.43 -10.04
C LEU A 153 10.84 -31.02 -10.73
N PRO A 154 12.02 -31.00 -10.08
CA PRO A 154 13.25 -31.41 -10.74
C PRO A 154 13.26 -32.92 -10.99
N LEU A 155 13.46 -33.30 -12.25
CA LEU A 155 13.63 -34.71 -12.63
C LEU A 155 15.07 -35.18 -12.36
N PRO A 156 15.25 -36.40 -11.80
CA PRO A 156 16.57 -37.03 -11.61
C PRO A 156 17.31 -37.29 -12.93
N LEU A 157 18.63 -37.42 -12.86
CA LEU A 157 19.47 -37.64 -14.05
C LEU A 157 19.20 -38.99 -14.72
N PHE A 158 18.88 -40.03 -13.95
CA PHE A 158 18.54 -41.34 -14.51
C PHE A 158 17.26 -41.32 -15.36
N VAL A 159 16.34 -40.38 -15.07
CA VAL A 159 15.09 -40.21 -15.84
C VAL A 159 15.36 -39.61 -17.22
N GLU A 160 16.42 -38.82 -17.36
CA GLU A 160 16.82 -38.23 -18.65
C GLU A 160 17.69 -39.14 -19.50
N ARG A 161 18.42 -40.09 -18.89
CA ARG A 161 19.37 -40.98 -19.60
C ARG A 161 18.73 -42.24 -20.20
N ALA A 162 17.64 -42.73 -19.63
CA ALA A 162 17.12 -44.04 -19.99
C ALA A 162 16.05 -43.96 -21.10
N SER A 163 16.37 -44.51 -22.28
CA SER A 163 15.46 -44.54 -23.42
C SER A 163 14.54 -45.77 -23.48
N ALA A 164 14.88 -46.90 -22.83
CA ALA A 164 14.19 -48.17 -23.10
C ALA A 164 13.53 -48.85 -21.89
N ARG A 165 14.24 -49.20 -20.81
CA ARG A 165 13.66 -49.84 -19.61
C ARG A 165 14.44 -49.48 -18.35
N TRP A 166 13.73 -49.11 -17.29
CA TRP A 166 14.29 -48.88 -15.96
C TRP A 166 14.34 -50.21 -15.19
N PRO A 167 15.51 -50.67 -14.72
CA PRO A 167 15.61 -51.87 -13.91
C PRO A 167 14.92 -51.64 -12.56
N LEU A 168 14.09 -52.59 -12.11
CA LEU A 168 13.45 -52.59 -10.79
C LEU A 168 14.47 -52.99 -9.71
N ASP A 169 15.52 -52.19 -9.53
CA ASP A 169 16.49 -52.34 -8.45
C ASP A 169 16.05 -51.55 -7.21
N HIS A 170 16.38 -52.06 -6.03
CA HIS A 170 16.05 -51.46 -4.73
C HIS A 170 16.61 -50.03 -4.60
N GLY A 171 17.81 -49.78 -5.15
CA GLY A 171 18.42 -48.44 -5.16
C GLY A 171 17.64 -47.43 -6.00
N LEU A 172 17.07 -47.86 -7.13
CA LEU A 172 16.23 -47.01 -7.99
C LEU A 172 14.91 -46.67 -7.29
N VAL A 173 14.25 -47.67 -6.70
CA VAL A 173 12.97 -47.48 -5.99
C VAL A 173 13.16 -46.49 -4.84
N TYR A 174 14.18 -46.67 -3.99
CA TYR A 174 14.48 -45.75 -2.89
C TYR A 174 14.75 -44.31 -3.37
N SER A 175 15.46 -44.16 -4.48
CA SER A 175 15.74 -42.85 -5.08
C SER A 175 14.47 -42.16 -5.57
N ILE A 176 13.56 -42.93 -6.17
CA ILE A 176 12.25 -42.45 -6.61
C ILE A 176 11.38 -42.08 -5.40
N GLU A 177 11.32 -42.90 -4.35
CA GLU A 177 10.55 -42.60 -3.15
C GLU A 177 11.01 -41.29 -2.49
N THR A 178 12.33 -41.11 -2.37
CA THR A 178 12.94 -39.88 -1.88
C THR A 178 12.54 -38.66 -2.72
N LEU A 179 12.48 -38.82 -4.05
CA LEU A 179 12.03 -37.78 -4.97
C LEU A 179 10.56 -37.43 -4.76
N ILE A 180 9.69 -38.44 -4.63
CA ILE A 180 8.26 -38.26 -4.40
C ILE A 180 8.01 -37.50 -3.09
N VAL A 181 8.73 -37.82 -2.02
CA VAL A 181 8.63 -37.08 -0.75
C VAL A 181 8.95 -35.60 -0.95
N GLN A 182 10.01 -35.29 -1.71
CA GLN A 182 10.40 -33.90 -1.97
C GLN A 182 9.40 -33.15 -2.85
N TRP A 183 8.92 -33.78 -3.93
CA TRP A 183 7.88 -33.19 -4.79
C TRP A 183 6.60 -32.95 -4.01
N SER A 184 6.19 -33.92 -3.18
CA SER A 184 5.03 -33.81 -2.31
C SER A 184 5.15 -32.59 -1.38
N GLY A 185 6.31 -32.39 -0.76
CA GLY A 185 6.57 -31.22 0.09
C GLY A 185 6.48 -29.89 -0.69
N GLN A 186 7.06 -29.82 -1.88
CA GLN A 186 6.99 -28.62 -2.73
C GLN A 186 5.57 -28.29 -3.17
N ILE A 187 4.81 -29.30 -3.63
CA ILE A 187 3.42 -29.15 -4.04
C ILE A 187 2.56 -28.72 -2.84
N TRP A 188 2.78 -29.32 -1.68
CA TRP A 188 2.02 -28.99 -0.47
C TRP A 188 2.23 -27.54 -0.01
N ASN A 189 3.45 -27.01 -0.16
CA ASN A 189 3.72 -25.61 0.11
C ASN A 189 2.95 -24.66 -0.82
N VAL A 190 2.68 -25.07 -2.06
CA VAL A 190 1.85 -24.30 -3.01
C VAL A 190 0.38 -24.40 -2.63
N LEU A 191 -0.12 -25.59 -2.31
CA LEU A 191 -1.51 -25.83 -1.94
C LEU A 191 -1.90 -25.14 -0.62
N LYS A 192 -0.94 -24.95 0.29
CA LYS A 192 -1.14 -24.26 1.57
C LYS A 192 -1.09 -22.73 1.49
N LYS A 193 -0.76 -22.15 0.34
CA LYS A 193 -0.70 -20.69 0.20
C LYS A 193 -2.08 -20.09 0.47
N ASP A 194 -2.06 -19.02 1.23
CA ASP A 194 -3.25 -18.31 1.66
C ASP A 194 -3.24 -16.89 1.11
N SER A 195 -4.33 -16.47 0.48
CA SER A 195 -4.43 -15.15 -0.14
C SER A 195 -4.49 -14.04 0.90
N GLY A 196 -5.10 -14.30 2.06
CA GLY A 196 -5.16 -13.37 3.20
C GLY A 196 -3.89 -13.29 4.05
N ALA A 197 -2.79 -13.95 3.67
CA ALA A 197 -1.58 -14.02 4.50
C ALA A 197 -0.98 -12.65 4.83
N LEU A 198 -1.02 -11.69 3.89
CA LEU A 198 -0.52 -10.32 4.11
C LEU A 198 -1.37 -9.57 5.14
N LEU A 199 -2.70 -9.70 5.08
CA LEU A 199 -3.60 -9.12 6.08
C LEU A 199 -3.35 -9.71 7.48
N LEU A 200 -3.08 -11.03 7.56
CA LEU A 200 -2.75 -11.69 8.83
C LEU A 200 -1.40 -11.24 9.41
N GLN A 201 -0.48 -10.79 8.56
CA GLN A 201 0.82 -10.23 8.97
C GLN A 201 0.72 -8.76 9.42
N GLY A 202 -0.45 -8.14 9.31
CA GLY A 202 -0.69 -6.75 9.68
C GLY A 202 -0.50 -5.75 8.53
N ASP A 203 -0.22 -6.23 7.32
CA ASP A 203 -0.12 -5.38 6.14
C ASP A 203 -1.50 -4.89 5.68
N HIS A 204 -1.49 -3.93 4.75
CA HIS A 204 -2.69 -3.27 4.23
C HIS A 204 -2.77 -3.37 2.69
N PRO A 205 -2.81 -4.59 2.11
CA PRO A 205 -2.93 -4.76 0.68
C PRO A 205 -4.24 -4.19 0.14
N GLY A 206 -4.20 -3.69 -1.09
CA GLY A 206 -5.38 -3.34 -1.89
C GLY A 206 -5.91 -4.52 -2.72
N PRO A 207 -7.10 -4.39 -3.33
CA PRO A 207 -7.85 -5.50 -3.94
C PRO A 207 -7.15 -6.13 -5.16
N ASN A 208 -6.20 -5.42 -5.77
CA ASN A 208 -5.38 -5.95 -6.86
C ASN A 208 -4.51 -7.13 -6.41
N VAL A 209 -4.18 -7.23 -5.12
CA VAL A 209 -3.34 -8.30 -4.56
C VAL A 209 -4.06 -9.65 -4.61
N GLU A 210 -5.32 -9.73 -4.16
CA GLU A 210 -6.14 -10.95 -4.28
C GLU A 210 -6.25 -11.42 -5.75
N LEU A 211 -6.48 -10.49 -6.69
CA LEU A 211 -6.58 -10.80 -8.12
C LEU A 211 -5.26 -11.31 -8.72
N GLN A 212 -4.13 -10.74 -8.31
CA GLN A 212 -2.81 -11.19 -8.75
C GLN A 212 -2.43 -12.53 -8.11
N PHE A 213 -2.80 -12.73 -6.84
CA PHE A 213 -2.59 -13.98 -6.12
C PHE A 213 -3.26 -15.13 -6.87
N TRP A 214 -4.56 -15.03 -7.16
CA TRP A 214 -5.29 -16.11 -7.82
C TRP A 214 -4.85 -16.35 -9.27
N ALA A 215 -4.53 -15.29 -10.01
CA ALA A 215 -3.97 -15.43 -11.35
C ALA A 215 -2.61 -16.18 -11.32
N THR A 216 -1.72 -15.80 -10.41
CA THR A 216 -0.39 -16.42 -10.26
C THR A 216 -0.51 -17.85 -9.74
N GLN A 217 -1.40 -18.08 -8.79
CA GLN A 217 -1.67 -19.40 -8.21
C GLN A 217 -2.22 -20.36 -9.27
N ARG A 218 -3.15 -19.91 -10.12
CA ARG A 218 -3.65 -20.69 -11.25
C ARG A 218 -2.52 -21.08 -12.21
N GLU A 219 -1.73 -20.11 -12.70
CA GLU A 219 -0.63 -20.39 -13.63
C GLU A 219 0.39 -21.38 -13.03
N ASN A 220 0.71 -21.21 -11.74
CA ASN A 220 1.62 -22.10 -11.05
C ASN A 220 1.04 -23.52 -10.90
N LEU A 221 -0.24 -23.65 -10.53
CA LEU A 221 -0.91 -24.94 -10.39
C LEU A 221 -1.08 -25.67 -11.74
N LEU A 222 -1.42 -24.96 -12.82
CA LEU A 222 -1.42 -25.50 -14.19
C LEU A 222 -0.02 -25.98 -14.60
N GLY A 223 1.00 -25.20 -14.25
CA GLY A 223 2.40 -25.57 -14.41
C GLY A 223 2.75 -26.88 -13.69
N ILE A 224 2.30 -27.05 -12.45
CA ILE A 224 2.50 -28.28 -11.68
C ILE A 224 1.71 -29.44 -12.29
N GLN A 225 0.45 -29.22 -12.66
CA GLN A 225 -0.43 -30.23 -13.27
C GLN A 225 0.18 -30.80 -14.56
N SER A 226 0.68 -29.93 -15.45
CA SER A 226 1.35 -30.37 -16.69
C SER A 226 2.62 -31.19 -16.41
N GLN A 227 3.37 -30.85 -15.35
CA GLN A 227 4.57 -31.60 -14.96
C GLN A 227 4.22 -32.99 -14.42
N ILE A 228 3.21 -33.11 -13.54
CA ILE A 228 2.79 -34.41 -12.98
C ILE A 228 2.12 -35.32 -14.02
N GLN A 229 1.48 -34.74 -15.05
CA GLN A 229 0.89 -35.49 -16.16
C GLN A 229 1.90 -35.88 -17.25
N SER A 230 3.15 -35.42 -17.15
CA SER A 230 4.17 -35.73 -18.14
C SER A 230 4.47 -37.23 -18.22
N SER A 231 4.78 -37.73 -19.42
CA SER A 231 5.09 -39.15 -19.66
C SER A 231 6.22 -39.69 -18.78
N LYS A 232 7.18 -38.83 -18.42
CA LYS A 232 8.28 -39.16 -17.51
C LYS A 232 7.77 -39.44 -16.09
N VAL A 233 6.85 -38.64 -15.58
CA VAL A 233 6.25 -38.83 -14.24
C VAL A 233 5.30 -40.02 -14.22
N GLN A 234 4.53 -40.24 -15.30
CA GLN A 234 3.70 -41.44 -15.42
C GLN A 234 4.54 -42.72 -15.33
N ARG A 235 5.70 -42.76 -15.99
CA ARG A 235 6.64 -43.87 -15.89
C ARG A 235 7.18 -44.08 -14.46
N ILE A 236 7.40 -42.99 -13.71
CA ILE A 236 7.82 -43.05 -12.31
C ILE A 236 6.72 -43.69 -11.45
N MET A 237 5.46 -43.31 -11.70
CA MET A 237 4.30 -43.89 -11.02
C MET A 237 4.13 -45.37 -11.32
N GLU A 238 4.34 -45.80 -12.57
CA GLU A 238 4.32 -47.23 -12.94
C GLU A 238 5.38 -48.05 -12.20
N ILE A 239 6.58 -47.50 -11.97
CA ILE A 239 7.60 -48.19 -11.16
C ILE A 239 7.12 -48.37 -9.73
N LEU A 240 6.64 -47.29 -9.10
CA LEU A 240 6.20 -47.34 -7.71
C LEU A 240 5.06 -48.33 -7.51
N GLU A 241 4.15 -48.41 -8.49
CA GLU A 241 3.06 -49.38 -8.51
C GLU A 241 3.58 -50.83 -8.60
N ARG A 242 4.49 -51.10 -9.55
CA ARG A 242 5.10 -52.43 -9.71
C ARG A 242 5.93 -52.85 -8.49
N ALA A 243 6.61 -51.89 -7.86
CA ALA A 243 7.37 -52.09 -6.64
C ALA A 243 6.48 -52.20 -5.38
N LYS A 244 5.16 -52.00 -5.49
CA LYS A 244 4.19 -51.96 -4.38
C LYS A 244 4.60 -50.99 -3.27
N SER A 245 5.17 -49.84 -3.65
CA SER A 245 5.59 -48.80 -2.71
C SER A 245 4.38 -48.09 -2.09
N SER A 246 4.43 -47.83 -0.78
CA SER A 246 3.41 -47.03 -0.08
C SER A 246 3.31 -45.60 -0.61
N TYR A 247 4.38 -45.07 -1.21
CA TYR A 247 4.42 -43.71 -1.76
C TYR A 247 3.60 -43.55 -3.05
N TYR A 248 3.25 -44.65 -3.73
CA TYR A 248 2.38 -44.60 -4.92
C TYR A 248 1.02 -44.00 -4.59
N LEU A 249 0.33 -44.55 -3.57
CA LEU A 249 -1.00 -44.09 -3.17
C LEU A 249 -0.96 -42.64 -2.65
N ALA A 250 0.01 -42.34 -1.80
CA ALA A 250 0.18 -41.00 -1.24
C ALA A 250 0.39 -39.93 -2.33
N PHE A 251 1.20 -40.22 -3.36
CA PHE A 251 1.41 -39.26 -4.45
C PHE A 251 0.22 -39.18 -5.40
N LYS A 252 -0.48 -40.30 -5.64
CA LYS A 252 -1.73 -40.30 -6.41
C LYS A 252 -2.78 -39.38 -5.78
N ASP A 253 -2.93 -39.42 -4.45
CA ASP A 253 -3.82 -38.51 -3.72
C ASP A 253 -3.41 -37.04 -3.88
N ILE A 254 -2.11 -36.75 -3.89
CA ILE A 254 -1.60 -35.39 -4.16
C ILE A 254 -1.94 -34.96 -5.59
N CYS A 255 -1.81 -35.83 -6.58
CA CYS A 255 -2.21 -35.51 -7.96
C CYS A 255 -3.70 -35.15 -8.05
N VAL A 256 -4.57 -35.85 -7.33
CA VAL A 256 -6.00 -35.51 -7.26
C VAL A 256 -6.20 -34.13 -6.64
N LYS A 257 -5.58 -33.85 -5.50
CA LYS A 257 -5.65 -32.52 -4.84
C LYS A 257 -5.13 -31.39 -5.73
N VAL A 258 -4.09 -31.63 -6.53
CA VAL A 258 -3.61 -30.64 -7.51
C VAL A 258 -4.67 -30.38 -8.58
N ASN A 259 -5.31 -31.41 -9.12
CA ASN A 259 -6.38 -31.23 -10.11
C ASN A 259 -7.57 -30.45 -9.52
N GLU A 260 -7.98 -30.76 -8.29
CA GLU A 260 -9.03 -30.02 -7.58
C GLU A 260 -8.64 -28.55 -7.37
N ALA A 261 -7.41 -28.29 -6.92
CA ALA A 261 -6.91 -26.94 -6.72
C ALA A 261 -6.78 -26.13 -8.03
N VAL A 262 -6.48 -26.79 -9.15
CA VAL A 262 -6.50 -26.16 -10.48
C VAL A 262 -7.93 -25.72 -10.83
N LEU A 263 -8.92 -26.60 -10.70
CA LEU A 263 -10.32 -26.27 -10.97
C LEU A 263 -10.81 -25.11 -10.10
N GLU A 264 -10.44 -25.14 -8.82
CA GLU A 264 -10.70 -24.04 -7.88
C GLU A 264 -10.07 -22.71 -8.34
N ALA A 265 -8.78 -22.71 -8.66
CA ALA A 265 -8.08 -21.50 -9.07
C ALA A 265 -8.55 -20.95 -10.42
N GLU A 266 -8.96 -21.82 -11.35
CA GLU A 266 -9.56 -21.44 -12.63
C GLU A 266 -10.91 -20.75 -12.46
N ASP A 267 -11.80 -21.33 -11.66
CA ASP A 267 -13.11 -20.74 -11.34
C ASP A 267 -12.93 -19.37 -10.66
N ILE A 268 -12.08 -19.29 -9.64
CA ILE A 268 -11.85 -18.05 -8.89
C ILE A 268 -11.27 -16.97 -9.79
N ASP A 269 -10.19 -17.24 -10.54
CA ASP A 269 -9.62 -16.20 -11.41
C ASP A 269 -10.63 -15.75 -12.47
N LEU A 270 -11.42 -16.67 -13.04
CA LEU A 270 -12.45 -16.33 -14.02
C LEU A 270 -13.44 -15.31 -13.46
N TYR A 271 -13.98 -15.58 -12.26
CA TYR A 271 -14.99 -14.72 -11.65
C TYR A 271 -14.42 -13.44 -11.01
N LEU A 272 -13.14 -13.41 -10.62
CA LEU A 272 -12.51 -12.17 -10.12
C LEU A 272 -12.12 -11.18 -11.24
N ARG A 273 -11.94 -11.63 -12.49
CA ARG A 273 -11.55 -10.77 -13.63
C ARG A 273 -12.39 -9.49 -13.82
N PRO A 274 -13.73 -9.50 -13.71
CA PRO A 274 -14.55 -8.30 -13.88
C PRO A 274 -14.18 -7.16 -12.90
N LEU A 275 -13.65 -7.50 -11.72
CA LEU A 275 -13.22 -6.51 -10.74
C LEU A 275 -12.01 -5.69 -11.22
N ARG A 276 -11.17 -6.19 -12.15
CA ARG A 276 -9.98 -5.47 -12.63
C ARG A 276 -10.32 -4.06 -13.09
N ARG A 277 -11.35 -3.93 -13.95
CA ARG A 277 -11.77 -2.62 -14.47
C ARG A 277 -12.38 -1.74 -13.37
N LEU A 278 -13.13 -2.32 -12.44
CA LEU A 278 -13.72 -1.57 -11.33
C LEU A 278 -12.66 -1.04 -10.37
N ILE A 279 -11.64 -1.86 -10.06
CA ILE A 279 -10.51 -1.46 -9.22
C ILE A 279 -9.73 -0.33 -9.90
N SER A 280 -9.36 -0.47 -11.18
CA SER A 280 -8.68 0.60 -11.91
C SER A 280 -9.49 1.89 -11.94
N ASN A 281 -10.81 1.80 -12.17
CA ASN A 281 -11.69 2.97 -12.10
C ASN A 281 -11.69 3.59 -10.70
N LEU A 282 -11.75 2.79 -9.63
CA LEU A 282 -11.71 3.27 -8.24
C LEU A 282 -10.36 3.92 -7.91
N GLU A 283 -9.25 3.38 -8.43
CA GLU A 283 -7.89 3.91 -8.27
C GLU A 283 -7.69 5.24 -9.02
N GLU A 284 -8.24 5.40 -10.21
CA GLU A 284 -8.08 6.62 -11.02
C GLU A 284 -9.08 7.73 -10.66
N LYS A 285 -10.27 7.39 -10.15
CA LYS A 285 -11.31 8.39 -9.86
C LYS A 285 -10.91 9.31 -8.71
N SER A 286 -11.27 10.59 -8.85
CA SER A 286 -11.23 11.57 -7.76
C SER A 286 -12.08 11.09 -6.58
N PHE A 287 -11.55 11.20 -5.37
CA PHE A 287 -12.18 10.66 -4.17
C PHE A 287 -13.66 11.08 -3.95
N PRO A 288 -14.08 12.35 -4.15
CA PRO A 288 -15.47 12.77 -3.96
C PRO A 288 -16.49 12.09 -4.89
N LYS A 289 -16.03 11.39 -5.93
CA LYS A 289 -16.89 10.70 -6.91
C LYS A 289 -16.81 9.17 -6.79
N VAL A 290 -16.11 8.66 -5.77
CA VAL A 290 -15.94 7.21 -5.54
C VAL A 290 -17.27 6.55 -5.17
N ASP A 291 -18.13 7.25 -4.45
CA ASP A 291 -19.50 6.86 -4.10
C ASP A 291 -20.30 6.30 -5.31
N THR A 292 -20.19 6.93 -6.47
CA THR A 292 -20.88 6.51 -7.71
C THR A 292 -20.43 5.14 -8.22
N LEU A 293 -19.24 4.67 -7.83
CA LEU A 293 -18.66 3.40 -8.24
C LEU A 293 -18.93 2.26 -7.23
N LEU A 294 -19.41 2.58 -6.02
CA LEU A 294 -19.64 1.60 -4.96
C LEU A 294 -20.85 0.66 -5.26
N PRO A 295 -22.00 1.12 -5.77
CA PRO A 295 -23.10 0.20 -6.09
C PRO A 295 -22.74 -0.83 -7.18
N PRO A 296 -22.08 -0.46 -8.31
CA PRO A 296 -21.57 -1.43 -9.27
C PRO A 296 -20.56 -2.42 -8.67
N LEU A 297 -19.72 -1.96 -7.74
CA LEU A 297 -18.78 -2.82 -7.01
C LEU A 297 -19.53 -3.90 -6.22
N PHE A 298 -20.45 -3.52 -5.32
CA PHE A 298 -21.18 -4.50 -4.51
C PHE A 298 -22.06 -5.44 -5.33
N HIS A 299 -22.64 -4.93 -6.42
CA HIS A 299 -23.36 -5.78 -7.37
C HIS A 299 -22.45 -6.87 -7.95
N THR A 300 -21.23 -6.49 -8.37
CA THR A 300 -20.25 -7.44 -8.90
C THR A 300 -19.80 -8.44 -7.83
N LEU A 301 -19.59 -8.01 -6.59
CA LEU A 301 -19.27 -8.91 -5.47
C LEU A 301 -20.38 -9.94 -5.21
N CYS A 302 -21.65 -9.54 -5.32
CA CYS A 302 -22.78 -10.47 -5.21
C CYS A 302 -22.83 -11.47 -6.36
N LEU A 303 -22.54 -11.03 -7.60
CA LEU A 303 -22.46 -11.93 -8.76
C LEU A 303 -21.32 -12.94 -8.60
N ILE A 304 -20.16 -12.51 -8.11
CA ILE A 304 -19.02 -13.40 -7.83
C ILE A 304 -19.41 -14.42 -6.76
N TRP A 305 -20.02 -13.96 -5.67
CA TRP A 305 -20.46 -14.82 -4.57
C TRP A 305 -21.51 -15.86 -5.00
N THR A 306 -22.39 -15.52 -5.93
CA THR A 306 -23.50 -16.39 -6.37
C THR A 306 -23.11 -17.34 -7.49
N HIS A 307 -22.19 -16.94 -8.38
CA HIS A 307 -21.83 -17.73 -9.56
C HIS A 307 -20.53 -18.53 -9.40
N SER A 308 -19.57 -18.08 -8.58
CA SER A 308 -18.34 -18.84 -8.33
C SER A 308 -18.60 -19.98 -7.35
N GLN A 309 -18.25 -21.19 -7.77
CA GLN A 309 -18.43 -22.39 -6.93
C GLN A 309 -17.43 -22.41 -5.77
N TYR A 310 -16.24 -21.85 -5.99
CA TYR A 310 -15.16 -21.92 -5.01
C TYR A 310 -14.95 -20.60 -4.26
N TYR A 311 -15.26 -19.44 -4.85
CA TYR A 311 -15.09 -18.16 -4.16
C TYR A 311 -16.18 -17.85 -3.14
N CYS A 312 -17.31 -18.58 -3.17
CA CYS A 312 -18.43 -18.44 -2.24
C CYS A 312 -18.14 -18.97 -0.82
N ALA A 313 -16.97 -18.60 -0.28
CA ALA A 313 -16.48 -18.93 1.05
C ALA A 313 -16.35 -17.64 1.89
N PRO A 314 -16.93 -17.58 3.11
CA PRO A 314 -16.96 -16.37 3.95
C PRO A 314 -15.58 -15.72 4.14
N ARG A 315 -14.57 -16.54 4.39
CA ARG A 315 -13.18 -16.10 4.60
C ARG A 315 -12.62 -15.31 3.41
N ARG A 316 -12.87 -15.77 2.17
CA ARG A 316 -12.37 -15.12 0.94
C ARG A 316 -13.05 -13.78 0.71
N MET A 317 -14.36 -13.74 0.92
CA MET A 317 -15.12 -12.49 0.82
C MET A 317 -14.67 -11.47 1.87
N VAL A 318 -14.38 -11.91 3.09
CA VAL A 318 -13.82 -11.02 4.14
C VAL A 318 -12.48 -10.44 3.70
N VAL A 319 -11.55 -11.25 3.19
CA VAL A 319 -10.25 -10.79 2.68
C VAL A 319 -10.43 -9.72 1.62
N LEU A 320 -11.23 -9.99 0.59
CA LEU A 320 -11.46 -9.04 -0.50
C LEU A 320 -12.12 -7.75 -0.02
N LEU A 321 -13.11 -7.83 0.87
CA LEU A 321 -13.75 -6.64 1.44
C LEU A 321 -12.78 -5.82 2.31
N GLN A 322 -11.91 -6.47 3.09
CA GLN A 322 -10.85 -5.78 3.84
C GLN A 322 -9.87 -5.06 2.90
N GLU A 323 -9.49 -5.68 1.79
CA GLU A 323 -8.65 -5.05 0.77
C GLU A 323 -9.34 -3.84 0.12
N PHE A 324 -10.65 -3.90 -0.14
CA PHE A 324 -11.41 -2.73 -0.59
C PHE A 324 -11.49 -1.63 0.48
N CYS A 325 -11.64 -1.99 1.77
CA CYS A 325 -11.53 -1.01 2.86
C CYS A 325 -10.15 -0.33 2.85
N ASN A 326 -9.07 -1.10 2.68
CA ASN A 326 -7.71 -0.56 2.63
C ASN A 326 -7.54 0.42 1.46
N LEU A 327 -8.08 0.11 0.27
CA LEU A 327 -8.06 1.02 -0.87
C LEU A 327 -8.83 2.32 -0.59
N ILE A 328 -10.01 2.24 0.04
CA ILE A 328 -10.79 3.44 0.39
C ILE A 328 -10.01 4.29 1.40
N ILE A 329 -9.40 3.67 2.40
CA ILE A 329 -8.55 4.36 3.40
C ILE A 329 -7.36 5.04 2.73
N GLU A 330 -6.68 4.36 1.82
CA GLU A 330 -5.57 4.94 1.05
C GLU A 330 -6.03 6.18 0.27
N LYS A 331 -7.22 6.12 -0.35
CA LYS A 331 -7.80 7.28 -1.03
C LYS A 331 -8.17 8.42 -0.09
N VAL A 332 -8.68 8.12 1.10
CA VAL A 332 -8.95 9.14 2.14
C VAL A 332 -7.65 9.85 2.52
N PHE A 333 -6.58 9.11 2.77
CA PHE A 333 -5.29 9.70 3.15
C PHE A 333 -4.67 10.52 2.02
N ALA A 334 -4.80 10.06 0.77
CA ALA A 334 -4.35 10.82 -0.40
C ALA A 334 -5.17 12.10 -0.63
N TYR A 335 -6.46 12.11 -0.26
CA TYR A 335 -7.34 13.26 -0.44
C TYR A 335 -7.21 14.33 0.67
N LEU A 336 -7.07 13.88 1.93
CA LEU A 336 -6.94 14.77 3.08
C LEU A 336 -5.51 15.27 3.31
N ILE A 337 -4.50 14.45 2.97
CA ILE A 337 -3.08 14.70 3.21
C ILE A 337 -2.83 15.05 4.70
N PRO A 338 -2.58 14.06 5.57
CA PRO A 338 -2.57 14.25 7.03
C PRO A 338 -1.69 15.41 7.51
N GLU A 339 -0.54 15.64 6.87
CA GLU A 339 0.43 16.68 7.23
C GLU A 339 -0.01 18.11 6.85
N GLN A 340 -1.01 18.22 5.98
CA GLN A 340 -1.55 19.48 5.48
C GLN A 340 -2.92 19.79 6.04
N LEU A 341 -3.64 18.80 6.60
CA LEU A 341 -5.03 18.93 7.03
C LEU A 341 -5.31 20.19 7.88
N PHE A 342 -4.53 20.43 8.95
CA PHE A 342 -4.69 21.60 9.82
C PHE A 342 -4.02 22.88 9.29
N LYS A 343 -3.38 22.82 8.12
CA LYS A 343 -2.77 23.99 7.46
C LYS A 343 -3.68 24.62 6.43
N MET A 344 -4.73 23.91 6.01
CA MET A 344 -5.76 24.37 5.09
C MET A 344 -6.68 25.39 5.77
N GLU A 345 -7.49 26.08 4.97
CA GLU A 345 -8.60 26.87 5.49
C GLU A 345 -9.60 25.95 6.22
N ILE A 346 -10.15 26.42 7.34
CA ILE A 346 -10.95 25.61 8.26
C ILE A 346 -12.21 25.09 7.56
N GLU A 347 -12.86 25.91 6.74
CA GLU A 347 -14.02 25.55 5.94
C GLU A 347 -13.71 24.45 4.92
N GLU A 348 -12.57 24.55 4.24
CA GLU A 348 -12.13 23.54 3.26
C GLU A 348 -11.79 22.22 3.97
N GLY A 349 -11.06 22.28 5.09
CA GLY A 349 -10.74 21.11 5.90
C GLY A 349 -11.99 20.37 6.38
N MET A 350 -12.97 21.13 6.89
CA MET A 350 -14.27 20.61 7.33
C MET A 350 -15.01 19.88 6.20
N GLU A 351 -15.18 20.53 5.05
CA GLU A 351 -15.87 19.95 3.89
C GLU A 351 -15.21 18.63 3.45
N ARG A 352 -13.88 18.62 3.33
CA ARG A 352 -13.15 17.41 2.90
C ARG A 352 -13.29 16.26 3.89
N VAL A 353 -13.23 16.52 5.20
CA VAL A 353 -13.43 15.51 6.25
C VAL A 353 -14.84 14.93 6.18
N GLN A 354 -15.86 15.77 6.02
CA GLN A 354 -17.25 15.34 5.88
C GLN A 354 -17.48 14.46 4.64
N ILE A 355 -16.88 14.81 3.50
CA ILE A 355 -16.92 13.98 2.29
C ILE A 355 -16.30 12.60 2.57
N CYS A 356 -15.16 12.54 3.26
CA CYS A 356 -14.51 11.26 3.62
C CYS A 356 -15.39 10.37 4.49
N ILE A 357 -15.95 10.95 5.56
CA ILE A 357 -16.88 10.23 6.45
C ILE A 357 -18.09 9.73 5.68
N SER A 358 -18.68 10.57 4.82
CA SER A 358 -19.84 10.23 4.00
C SER A 358 -19.57 9.05 3.05
N VAL A 359 -18.46 9.07 2.30
CA VAL A 359 -18.10 7.99 1.37
C VAL A 359 -17.88 6.66 2.11
N MET A 360 -17.16 6.68 3.24
CA MET A 360 -16.92 5.46 4.01
C MET A 360 -18.19 4.91 4.66
N ARG A 361 -19.10 5.76 5.16
CA ARG A 361 -20.42 5.35 5.66
C ARG A 361 -21.26 4.75 4.53
N THR A 362 -21.26 5.38 3.35
CA THR A 362 -21.96 4.85 2.16
C THR A 362 -21.45 3.45 1.79
N PHE A 363 -20.14 3.20 1.87
CA PHE A 363 -19.58 1.88 1.65
C PHE A 363 -20.14 0.82 2.63
N LYS A 364 -20.22 1.15 3.93
CA LYS A 364 -20.81 0.27 4.94
C LYS A 364 -22.31 0.05 4.72
N GLU A 365 -23.06 1.12 4.42
CA GLU A 365 -24.49 1.04 4.14
C GLU A 365 -24.78 0.12 2.94
N LEU A 366 -24.01 0.27 1.86
CA LEU A 366 -24.13 -0.60 0.69
C LEU A 366 -23.78 -2.05 1.01
N PHE A 367 -22.79 -2.32 1.86
CA PHE A 367 -22.53 -3.68 2.34
C PHE A 367 -23.79 -4.30 2.98
N HIS A 368 -24.48 -3.58 3.87
CA HIS A 368 -25.70 -4.09 4.51
C HIS A 368 -26.84 -4.29 3.52
N ILE A 369 -27.05 -3.32 2.62
CA ILE A 369 -28.09 -3.39 1.59
C ILE A 369 -27.86 -4.61 0.69
N TYR A 370 -26.64 -4.81 0.20
CA TYR A 370 -26.34 -5.91 -0.70
C TYR A 370 -26.30 -7.26 0.02
N ARG A 371 -25.83 -7.31 1.28
CA ARG A 371 -25.92 -8.51 2.13
C ARG A 371 -27.35 -9.02 2.26
N GLN A 372 -28.33 -8.13 2.42
CA GLN A 372 -29.76 -8.48 2.45
C GLN A 372 -30.31 -8.85 1.08
N ARG A 373 -29.75 -8.30 -0.01
CA ARG A 373 -30.17 -8.59 -1.39
C ARG A 373 -29.60 -9.89 -1.94
N ILE A 374 -28.62 -10.53 -1.31
CA ILE A 374 -28.02 -11.81 -1.79
C ILE A 374 -29.07 -12.85 -2.23
N PRO A 375 -30.15 -13.12 -1.47
CA PRO A 375 -31.15 -14.11 -1.89
C PRO A 375 -31.78 -13.81 -3.26
N SER A 376 -31.91 -12.53 -3.64
CA SER A 376 -32.48 -12.12 -4.94
C SER A 376 -31.61 -12.48 -6.15
N TYR A 377 -30.34 -12.81 -5.94
CA TYR A 377 -29.42 -13.24 -7.00
C TYR A 377 -29.54 -14.74 -7.31
N TYR A 378 -30.20 -15.52 -6.44
CA TYR A 378 -30.42 -16.94 -6.65
C TYR A 378 -31.72 -17.17 -7.42
N LYS A 379 -31.74 -18.22 -8.24
CA LYS A 379 -32.97 -18.68 -8.89
C LYS A 379 -33.84 -19.44 -7.89
N GLU A 380 -35.15 -19.44 -8.12
CA GLU A 380 -36.10 -20.23 -7.31
C GLU A 380 -35.68 -21.70 -7.22
N GLY A 381 -35.65 -22.24 -6.00
CA GLY A 381 -35.25 -23.63 -5.73
C GLY A 381 -33.75 -23.86 -5.51
N GLN A 382 -32.89 -22.85 -5.66
CA GLN A 382 -31.46 -22.97 -5.32
C GLN A 382 -31.20 -22.77 -3.82
N THR A 383 -30.19 -23.47 -3.29
CA THR A 383 -29.71 -23.25 -1.92
C THR A 383 -28.99 -21.90 -1.83
N VAL A 384 -29.57 -20.96 -1.11
CA VAL A 384 -29.00 -19.61 -0.92
C VAL A 384 -27.84 -19.67 0.08
N LYS A 385 -26.63 -19.32 -0.35
CA LYS A 385 -25.50 -19.06 0.56
C LYS A 385 -25.50 -17.57 0.91
N SER A 386 -25.67 -17.23 2.19
CA SER A 386 -25.60 -15.85 2.68
C SER A 386 -24.19 -15.46 3.09
N TRP A 387 -23.88 -14.15 3.14
CA TRP A 387 -22.72 -13.65 3.87
C TRP A 387 -22.97 -13.80 5.38
N ASP A 388 -22.41 -14.83 5.98
CA ASP A 388 -22.63 -15.27 7.37
C ASP A 388 -21.42 -14.97 8.28
N PHE A 389 -20.68 -13.91 7.97
CA PHE A 389 -19.53 -13.45 8.76
C PHE A 389 -19.83 -12.17 9.55
N SER A 390 -19.05 -11.91 10.59
CA SER A 390 -19.14 -10.68 11.38
C SER A 390 -18.64 -9.47 10.58
N GLU A 391 -19.36 -8.35 10.66
CA GLU A 391 -18.95 -7.08 10.06
C GLU A 391 -17.64 -6.54 10.66
N THR A 392 -17.37 -6.86 11.94
CA THR A 392 -16.15 -6.43 12.63
C THR A 392 -14.89 -7.02 12.00
N LEU A 393 -15.00 -8.19 11.36
CA LEU A 393 -13.87 -8.77 10.62
C LEU A 393 -13.50 -7.91 9.41
N VAL A 394 -14.48 -7.27 8.77
CA VAL A 394 -14.25 -6.44 7.59
C VAL A 394 -13.87 -5.00 7.99
N PHE A 395 -14.65 -4.40 8.89
CA PHE A 395 -14.64 -2.95 9.07
C PHE A 395 -13.81 -2.45 10.25
N LYS A 396 -13.22 -3.30 11.10
CA LYS A 396 -12.48 -2.85 12.30
C LYS A 396 -11.54 -1.67 12.05
N ARG A 397 -10.74 -1.73 10.99
CA ARG A 397 -9.80 -0.66 10.63
C ARG A 397 -10.51 0.58 10.06
N LEU A 398 -11.51 0.36 9.20
CA LEU A 398 -12.31 1.45 8.62
C LEU A 398 -13.04 2.23 9.71
N ASP A 399 -13.62 1.53 10.69
CA ASP A 399 -14.34 2.10 11.82
C ASP A 399 -13.44 2.96 12.70
N GLY A 400 -12.23 2.47 13.03
CA GLY A 400 -11.25 3.27 13.76
C GLY A 400 -10.88 4.57 13.04
N ILE A 401 -10.80 4.56 11.70
CA ILE A 401 -10.50 5.77 10.91
C ILE A 401 -11.72 6.70 10.83
N ILE A 402 -12.93 6.15 10.70
CA ILE A 402 -14.17 6.94 10.76
C ILE A 402 -14.28 7.66 12.11
N GLU A 403 -14.01 6.98 13.22
CA GLU A 403 -14.03 7.57 14.57
C GLU A 403 -13.02 8.72 14.69
N ARG A 404 -11.79 8.55 14.17
CA ARG A 404 -10.78 9.62 14.17
C ARG A 404 -11.19 10.81 13.33
N LEU A 405 -11.78 10.57 12.16
CA LEU A 405 -12.27 11.65 11.31
C LEU A 405 -13.44 12.41 11.95
N GLN A 406 -14.30 11.73 12.70
CA GLN A 406 -15.36 12.40 13.47
C GLN A 406 -14.79 13.28 14.59
N MET A 407 -13.76 12.83 15.30
CA MET A 407 -13.07 13.69 16.28
C MET A 407 -12.47 14.93 15.62
N ILE A 408 -11.89 14.77 14.42
CA ILE A 408 -11.33 15.90 13.66
C ILE A 408 -12.45 16.83 13.17
N GLU A 409 -13.59 16.29 12.73
CA GLU A 409 -14.78 17.06 12.36
C GLU A 409 -15.26 17.94 13.53
N GLU A 410 -15.30 17.41 14.76
CA GLU A 410 -15.64 18.18 15.96
C GLU A 410 -14.65 19.33 16.25
N VAL A 411 -13.35 19.10 16.01
CA VAL A 411 -12.32 20.14 16.15
C VAL A 411 -12.49 21.24 15.11
N PHE A 412 -12.76 20.90 13.85
CA PHE A 412 -13.06 21.89 12.81
C PHE A 412 -14.34 22.66 13.10
N ALA A 413 -15.40 21.99 13.57
CA ALA A 413 -16.65 22.65 13.97
C ALA A 413 -16.41 23.68 15.09
N THR A 414 -15.61 23.31 16.10
CA THR A 414 -15.20 24.22 17.17
C THR A 414 -14.44 25.42 16.62
N ALA A 415 -13.48 25.19 15.70
CA ALA A 415 -12.70 26.25 15.10
C ALA A 415 -13.56 27.25 14.30
N LEU A 416 -14.59 26.75 13.59
CA LEU A 416 -15.56 27.61 12.89
C LEU A 416 -16.38 28.45 13.87
N ASP A 417 -16.80 27.90 15.01
CA ASP A 417 -17.51 28.65 16.05
C ASP A 417 -16.65 29.81 16.59
N PHE A 418 -15.33 29.60 16.76
CA PHE A 418 -14.39 30.65 17.17
C PHE A 418 -14.23 31.76 16.14
N LEU A 419 -14.16 31.43 14.85
CA LEU A 419 -14.13 32.43 13.78
C LEU A 419 -15.41 33.30 13.74
N GLN A 420 -16.54 32.79 14.23
CA GLN A 420 -17.75 33.59 14.39
C GLN A 420 -17.72 34.49 15.62
N LEU A 421 -17.11 34.03 16.72
CA LEU A 421 -16.94 34.80 17.95
C LEU A 421 -15.99 36.00 17.78
N GLU A 422 -14.97 35.90 16.92
CA GLU A 422 -14.08 37.03 16.61
C GLU A 422 -14.82 38.21 15.94
N LYS A 423 -15.90 37.92 15.18
CA LYS A 423 -16.71 38.93 14.49
C LYS A 423 -17.73 39.63 15.39
N LEU A 424 -17.83 39.23 16.66
CA LEU A 424 -18.83 39.70 17.61
C LEU A 424 -18.31 40.91 18.42
N GLU A 425 -18.57 42.13 17.93
CA GLU A 425 -18.31 43.36 18.70
C GLU A 425 -19.45 43.64 19.71
N LEU A 426 -19.17 43.50 21.01
CA LEU A 426 -20.14 43.76 22.09
C LEU A 426 -20.18 45.25 22.48
N GLY A 427 -20.98 46.04 21.76
CA GLY A 427 -21.02 47.51 21.85
C GLY A 427 -21.71 48.19 23.05
N GLU A 428 -21.75 47.63 24.26
CA GLU A 428 -22.34 48.35 25.44
C GLU A 428 -21.39 48.42 26.65
N THR A 429 -21.68 49.30 27.61
CA THR A 429 -20.85 49.61 28.80
C THR A 429 -20.62 48.46 29.79
N ARG A 430 -21.32 47.33 29.62
CA ARG A 430 -21.05 46.04 30.29
C ARG A 430 -20.43 44.98 29.37
N GLY A 431 -20.31 45.29 28.08
CA GLY A 431 -19.65 44.50 27.05
C GLY A 431 -18.13 44.47 27.22
N GLY A 432 -17.50 45.41 27.93
CA GLY A 432 -16.05 45.41 28.16
C GLY A 432 -15.52 44.12 28.79
N ILE A 433 -16.14 43.64 29.88
CA ILE A 433 -15.73 42.39 30.57
C ILE A 433 -15.98 41.16 29.67
N LEU A 434 -17.09 41.15 28.94
CA LEU A 434 -17.42 40.04 28.04
C LEU A 434 -16.51 40.02 26.80
N SER A 435 -16.16 41.19 26.28
CA SER A 435 -15.24 41.34 25.16
C SER A 435 -13.82 40.95 25.55
N GLU A 436 -13.39 41.28 26.77
CA GLU A 436 -12.09 40.84 27.33
C GLU A 436 -12.07 39.32 27.52
N MET A 437 -13.17 38.72 28.00
CA MET A 437 -13.30 37.27 28.15
C MET A 437 -13.27 36.56 26.78
N VAL A 438 -14.01 37.06 25.79
CA VAL A 438 -13.99 36.52 24.41
C VAL A 438 -12.60 36.64 23.79
N TYR A 439 -11.91 37.76 24.00
CA TYR A 439 -10.56 37.98 23.49
C TYR A 439 -9.55 37.00 24.10
N SER A 440 -9.59 36.81 25.43
CA SER A 440 -8.73 35.83 26.12
C SER A 440 -9.00 34.40 25.65
N MET A 441 -10.25 34.03 25.42
CA MET A 441 -10.62 32.71 24.90
C MET A 441 -10.13 32.51 23.46
N ASN A 442 -10.20 33.56 22.63
CA ASN A 442 -9.72 33.50 21.25
C ASN A 442 -8.19 33.39 21.17
N GLU A 443 -7.46 34.12 22.03
CA GLU A 443 -6.01 34.03 22.11
C GLU A 443 -5.55 32.62 22.52
N GLU A 444 -6.19 32.02 23.54
CA GLU A 444 -5.90 30.65 23.97
C GLU A 444 -6.21 29.63 22.87
N PHE A 445 -7.32 29.80 22.15
CA PHE A 445 -7.65 28.97 20.99
C PHE A 445 -6.58 29.05 19.89
N HIS A 446 -6.15 30.26 19.51
CA HIS A 446 -5.14 30.44 18.46
C HIS A 446 -3.78 29.83 18.85
N ASP A 447 -3.40 29.86 20.12
CA ASP A 447 -2.16 29.23 20.59
C ASP A 447 -2.22 27.70 20.50
N GLN A 448 -3.35 27.11 20.92
CA GLN A 448 -3.58 25.67 20.78
C GLN A 448 -3.68 25.23 19.31
N TRP A 449 -4.37 26.03 18.48
CA TRP A 449 -4.47 25.76 17.04
C TRP A 449 -3.10 25.83 16.35
N ARG A 450 -2.24 26.78 16.73
CA ARG A 450 -0.86 26.87 16.24
C ARG A 450 -0.06 25.63 16.63
N THR A 451 -0.16 25.19 17.88
CA THR A 451 0.49 23.97 18.38
C THR A 451 0.04 22.73 17.58
N LEU A 452 -1.25 22.62 17.27
CA LEU A 452 -1.78 21.53 16.44
C LEU A 452 -1.23 21.58 15.01
N ARG A 453 -1.21 22.77 14.39
CA ARG A 453 -0.72 23.00 13.01
C ARG A 453 0.76 22.69 12.84
N GLU A 454 1.56 22.94 13.88
CA GLU A 454 3.00 22.68 13.90
C GLU A 454 3.36 21.27 14.38
N SER A 455 2.38 20.52 14.87
CA SER A 455 2.61 19.16 15.36
C SER A 455 3.06 18.23 14.22
N LYS A 456 4.00 17.33 14.53
CA LYS A 456 4.42 16.24 13.63
C LYS A 456 3.55 15.00 13.77
N TYR A 457 2.49 15.07 14.56
CA TYR A 457 1.62 13.94 14.85
C TYR A 457 0.76 13.62 13.62
N ASN A 458 0.63 12.34 13.27
CA ASN A 458 -0.29 11.93 12.21
C ASN A 458 -1.73 11.88 12.78
N PRO A 459 -2.64 12.77 12.34
CA PRO A 459 -4.00 12.83 12.87
C PRO A 459 -4.82 11.57 12.62
N PHE A 460 -4.39 10.70 11.70
CA PHE A 460 -5.09 9.46 11.36
C PHE A 460 -4.50 8.21 12.04
N ASP A 461 -3.50 8.36 12.92
CA ASP A 461 -3.03 7.24 13.73
C ASP A 461 -4.12 6.81 14.71
N TYR A 462 -4.78 5.68 14.39
CA TYR A 462 -5.82 5.07 15.20
C TYR A 462 -5.28 4.01 16.17
N THR A 463 -3.97 3.71 16.12
CA THR A 463 -3.35 2.68 16.98
C THR A 463 -2.99 3.19 18.37
N ASN A 464 -2.82 4.50 18.52
CA ASN A 464 -2.64 5.15 19.80
C ASN A 464 -4.00 5.60 20.37
N ASP A 465 -4.51 4.88 21.37
CA ASP A 465 -5.79 5.18 22.03
C ASP A 465 -5.85 6.56 22.70
N ASN A 466 -4.70 7.21 22.92
CA ASN A 466 -4.66 8.59 23.40
C ASN A 466 -4.67 9.56 22.21
N PRO A 467 -5.72 10.39 22.05
CA PRO A 467 -5.58 11.62 21.29
C PRO A 467 -4.38 12.39 21.86
N PRO A 468 -3.56 13.09 21.05
CA PRO A 468 -2.55 13.98 21.56
C PRO A 468 -3.16 14.86 22.66
N SER A 469 -2.45 15.13 23.76
CA SER A 469 -2.95 15.96 24.87
C SER A 469 -3.56 17.29 24.40
N VAL A 470 -3.11 17.77 23.23
CA VAL A 470 -3.61 18.95 22.52
C VAL A 470 -5.06 18.81 22.05
N PHE A 471 -5.52 17.63 21.59
CA PHE A 471 -6.92 17.41 21.19
C PHE A 471 -7.86 17.45 22.39
N LEU A 472 -7.46 16.85 23.52
CA LEU A 472 -8.21 16.94 24.77
C LEU A 472 -8.29 18.39 25.29
N GLN A 473 -7.22 19.17 25.09
CA GLN A 473 -7.20 20.60 25.43
C GLN A 473 -8.12 21.43 24.52
N LEU A 474 -8.12 21.17 23.21
CA LEU A 474 -9.03 21.83 22.27
C LEU A 474 -10.49 21.49 22.55
N GLN A 475 -10.80 20.24 22.89
CA GLN A 475 -12.16 19.81 23.24
C GLN A 475 -12.61 20.42 24.59
N TYR A 476 -11.69 20.55 25.55
CA TYR A 476 -11.93 21.30 26.78
C TYR A 476 -12.22 22.79 26.53
N LEU A 477 -11.47 23.42 25.62
CA LEU A 477 -11.72 24.80 25.19
C LEU A 477 -13.06 24.94 24.47
N ALA A 478 -13.39 24.02 23.57
CA ALA A 478 -14.70 23.94 22.92
C ALA A 478 -15.84 23.91 23.94
N ASP A 479 -15.73 23.05 24.95
CA ASP A 479 -16.70 22.94 26.04
C ASP A 479 -16.76 24.21 26.90
N HIS A 480 -15.64 24.90 27.10
CA HIS A 480 -15.60 26.19 27.80
C HIS A 480 -16.32 27.28 27.00
N VAL A 481 -16.15 27.26 25.67
CA VAL A 481 -16.74 28.21 24.74
C VAL A 481 -18.23 27.98 24.54
N GLN A 482 -18.68 26.73 24.40
CA GLN A 482 -20.11 26.43 24.41
C GLN A 482 -20.78 26.88 25.71
N ARG A 483 -20.08 26.77 26.84
CA ARG A 483 -20.55 27.32 28.13
C ARG A 483 -20.59 28.85 28.11
N GLY A 484 -19.57 29.53 27.59
CA GLY A 484 -19.52 30.98 27.40
C GLY A 484 -20.61 31.49 26.45
N SER A 485 -20.82 30.83 25.32
CA SER A 485 -21.86 31.10 24.33
C SER A 485 -23.27 30.97 24.93
N LYS A 486 -23.53 29.92 25.74
CA LYS A 486 -24.78 29.80 26.50
C LYS A 486 -24.96 30.97 27.49
N GLN A 487 -23.91 31.40 28.18
CA GLN A 487 -23.98 32.55 29.09
C GLN A 487 -24.26 33.86 28.34
N LEU A 488 -23.64 34.05 27.17
CA LEU A 488 -23.92 35.17 26.27
C LEU A 488 -25.38 35.14 25.79
N GLN A 489 -25.90 33.98 25.35
CA GLN A 489 -27.30 33.82 24.95
C GLN A 489 -28.29 34.15 26.09
N VAL A 490 -27.98 33.74 27.31
CA VAL A 490 -28.76 34.10 28.52
C VAL A 490 -28.69 35.60 28.76
N TYR A 491 -27.52 36.21 28.59
CA TYR A 491 -27.33 37.65 28.75
C TYR A 491 -28.13 38.43 27.69
N PHE A 492 -28.03 38.09 26.41
CA PHE A 492 -28.82 38.66 25.32
C PHE A 492 -30.33 38.50 25.55
N GLY A 493 -30.79 37.33 26.00
CA GLY A 493 -32.18 37.10 26.40
C GLY A 493 -32.60 37.98 27.59
N SER A 494 -31.72 38.22 28.55
CA SER A 494 -31.97 39.11 29.68
C SER A 494 -32.06 40.59 29.25
N THR A 495 -31.23 41.01 28.31
CA THR A 495 -31.20 42.36 27.73
C THR A 495 -32.45 42.62 26.89
N GLN A 496 -32.88 41.66 26.06
CA GLN A 496 -34.17 41.72 25.37
C GLN A 496 -35.35 41.81 26.35
N ARG A 497 -35.33 41.04 27.45
CA ARG A 497 -36.37 41.14 28.50
C ARG A 497 -36.37 42.50 29.20
N LYS A 498 -35.20 43.08 29.49
CA LYS A 498 -35.06 44.45 30.04
C LYS A 498 -35.57 45.49 29.04
N GLY A 499 -35.23 45.38 27.76
CA GLY A 499 -35.74 46.24 26.69
C GLY A 499 -37.26 46.17 26.56
N ARG A 500 -37.85 44.96 26.60
CA ARG A 500 -39.31 44.75 26.63
C ARG A 500 -39.97 45.35 27.88
N ARG A 501 -39.35 45.19 29.06
CA ARG A 501 -39.84 45.79 30.31
C ARG A 501 -39.78 47.32 30.26
N SER A 502 -38.69 47.89 29.73
CA SER A 502 -38.52 49.33 29.54
C SER A 502 -39.57 49.90 28.58
N CYS A 503 -39.80 49.24 27.44
CA CYS A 503 -40.87 49.63 26.51
C CYS A 503 -42.27 49.50 27.12
N LYS A 504 -42.54 48.45 27.92
CA LYS A 504 -43.80 48.31 28.66
C LYS A 504 -43.96 49.43 29.70
N TYR A 505 -42.90 49.77 30.42
CA TYR A 505 -42.89 50.86 31.40
C TYR A 505 -43.16 52.21 30.74
N LEU A 506 -42.46 52.51 29.63
CA LEU A 506 -42.71 53.72 28.81
C LEU A 506 -44.15 53.78 28.28
N LYS A 507 -44.71 52.65 27.83
CA LYS A 507 -46.11 52.55 27.38
C LYS A 507 -47.12 52.74 28.52
N SER A 508 -46.76 52.34 29.74
CA SER A 508 -47.59 52.51 30.93
C SER A 508 -47.55 53.96 31.43
N ASN A 509 -46.36 54.55 31.44
CA ASN A 509 -46.12 55.92 31.88
C ASN A 509 -46.73 56.95 30.90
N THR A 510 -46.69 56.68 29.59
CA THR A 510 -47.40 57.48 28.57
C THR A 510 -48.91 57.42 28.71
N LYS A 511 -49.48 56.28 29.11
CA LYS A 511 -50.93 56.16 29.43
C LYS A 511 -51.31 56.93 30.70
N LEU A 512 -50.45 56.93 31.71
CA LEU A 512 -50.66 57.65 32.98
C LEU A 512 -50.46 59.17 32.84
N GLN A 513 -49.56 59.61 31.95
CA GLN A 513 -49.25 61.03 31.73
C GLN A 513 -49.98 61.66 30.53
N ALA A 514 -50.88 60.93 29.87
CA ALA A 514 -51.68 61.44 28.75
C ALA A 514 -52.52 62.67 29.15
N ASP A 515 -52.92 62.77 30.43
CA ASP A 515 -53.70 63.88 30.97
C ASP A 515 -52.84 64.94 31.71
N SER A 516 -51.56 64.67 31.99
CA SER A 516 -50.63 65.63 32.61
C SER A 516 -49.17 65.41 32.19
N ALA A 517 -48.80 65.86 30.99
CA ALA A 517 -47.40 65.86 30.57
C ALA A 517 -46.57 66.82 31.44
N VAL A 518 -45.44 66.34 31.99
CA VAL A 518 -44.50 67.17 32.76
C VAL A 518 -43.79 68.12 31.79
N LEU A 519 -44.27 69.37 31.72
CA LEU A 519 -43.70 70.42 30.90
C LEU A 519 -42.34 70.85 31.50
N GLY A 520 -41.33 71.02 30.65
CA GLY A 520 -40.07 71.65 31.07
C GLY A 520 -40.32 73.05 31.64
N LYS A 521 -39.57 73.45 32.68
CA LYS A 521 -39.73 74.77 33.32
C LYS A 521 -39.75 75.88 32.26
N ASN A 522 -40.78 76.73 32.28
CA ASN A 522 -41.02 77.88 31.39
C ASN A 522 -41.37 77.58 29.91
N MET A 523 -41.86 76.39 29.56
CA MET A 523 -42.32 76.09 28.20
C MET A 523 -43.84 76.25 27.99
N PRO A 524 -44.30 76.84 26.86
CA PRO A 524 -45.71 76.83 26.47
C PRO A 524 -46.24 75.40 26.30
N LYS A 525 -47.50 75.17 26.67
CA LYS A 525 -48.14 73.83 26.73
C LYS A 525 -48.00 73.03 25.42
N VAL A 526 -48.18 73.69 24.27
CA VAL A 526 -48.07 73.06 22.94
C VAL A 526 -46.61 72.67 22.62
N ALA A 527 -45.65 73.56 22.88
CA ALA A 527 -44.23 73.31 22.63
C ALA A 527 -43.65 72.24 23.58
N GLY A 528 -44.09 72.21 24.84
CA GLY A 528 -43.63 71.23 25.84
C GLY A 528 -44.12 69.81 25.53
N ASN A 529 -45.36 69.68 25.08
CA ASN A 529 -45.92 68.40 24.64
C ASN A 529 -45.23 67.86 23.38
N LEU A 530 -44.90 68.75 22.43
CA LEU A 530 -44.12 68.39 21.23
C LEU A 530 -42.72 67.91 21.59
N LYS A 531 -42.01 68.62 22.48
CA LYS A 531 -40.67 68.25 22.92
C LYS A 531 -40.67 66.94 23.71
N TRP A 532 -41.65 66.72 24.59
CA TRP A 532 -41.81 65.46 25.32
C TRP A 532 -42.09 64.28 24.37
N SER A 533 -42.97 64.46 23.38
CA SER A 533 -43.25 63.44 22.36
C SER A 533 -42.01 63.11 21.50
N GLN A 534 -41.22 64.12 21.11
CA GLN A 534 -39.97 63.93 20.38
C GLN A 534 -38.92 63.19 21.22
N GLU A 535 -38.77 63.53 22.50
CA GLU A 535 -37.87 62.85 23.43
C GLU A 535 -38.26 61.38 23.62
N LEU A 536 -39.57 61.11 23.78
CA LEU A 536 -40.09 59.76 23.95
C LEU A 536 -39.94 58.92 22.67
N ARG A 537 -40.17 59.54 21.50
CA ARG A 537 -39.89 58.95 20.19
C ARG A 537 -38.41 58.65 20.02
N SER A 538 -37.52 59.56 20.41
CA SER A 538 -36.07 59.36 20.37
C SER A 538 -35.65 58.17 21.23
N ARG A 539 -36.14 58.09 22.47
CA ARG A 539 -35.86 56.96 23.39
C ARG A 539 -36.38 55.61 22.90
N ILE A 540 -37.55 55.58 22.26
CA ILE A 540 -38.09 54.35 21.67
C ILE A 540 -37.29 53.95 20.42
N LEU A 541 -36.95 54.91 19.56
CA LEU A 541 -36.16 54.65 18.36
C LEU A 541 -34.74 54.18 18.70
N GLN A 542 -34.12 54.76 19.73
CA GLN A 542 -32.81 54.32 20.22
C GLN A 542 -32.87 52.89 20.76
N ASN A 543 -33.85 52.55 21.60
CA ASN A 543 -34.04 51.17 22.08
C ASN A 543 -34.35 50.19 20.93
N ARG A 544 -35.11 50.63 19.92
CA ARG A 544 -35.40 49.81 18.73
C ARG A 544 -34.15 49.58 17.89
N ASN A 545 -33.33 50.61 17.66
CA ASN A 545 -32.08 50.46 16.92
C ASN A 545 -31.12 49.50 17.64
N ASN A 546 -30.99 49.62 18.96
CA ASN A 546 -30.19 48.69 19.78
C ASN A 546 -30.73 47.24 19.70
N LEU A 547 -32.06 47.06 19.68
CA LEU A 547 -32.68 45.74 19.53
C LEU A 547 -32.56 45.16 18.11
N CYS A 548 -32.63 46.00 17.07
CA CYS A 548 -32.46 45.57 15.68
C CYS A 548 -31.01 45.16 15.39
N GLN A 549 -30.02 45.84 15.97
CA GLN A 549 -28.62 45.43 15.89
C GLN A 549 -28.40 44.06 16.56
N MET A 550 -29.13 43.74 17.64
CA MET A 550 -29.10 42.42 18.27
C MET A 550 -29.87 41.31 17.53
N ALA A 551 -30.68 41.62 16.51
CA ALA A 551 -31.44 40.62 15.75
C ALA A 551 -30.71 40.12 14.49
N HIS A 552 -29.59 40.77 14.15
CA HIS A 552 -28.66 40.36 13.08
C HIS A 552 -27.38 39.68 13.63
N LEU A 553 -27.33 39.49 14.96
CA LEU A 553 -26.40 38.64 15.72
C LEU A 553 -27.10 37.32 16.03
#